data_AF-A0A9X5CIS3-F1
#
_entry.id   AF-A0A9X5CIS3-F1
#
_cell.length_a   1.000
_cell.length_b   1.000
_cell.length_c   1.000
_cell.angle_alpha   90.00
_cell.angle_beta   90.00
_cell.angle_gamma   90.00
#
_symmetry.space_group_name_H-M   'P 1'
#
loop_
_entity.id
_entity.type
_entity.pdbx_description
1 polymer ?
#
loop_
_entity_poly.entity_id
_entity_poly.type
_entity_poly.pdbx_seq_one_letter_code
_entity_poly.pdbx_strand_id
1 'polypeptide(L)'
;EVPQNADDLDTQGAGLEPEPGPRAEPAGPAAPGYADAEREAVLKVMRERRDIRNGFRSDPIPHEVLLRVLEAAHTAPSVGHSQPWDFVVIRSEETRRRMHELAMRQREAYAKTLPKGRAKQFKELKIEAILDTPVNIVVTADPTRGGRHTLGRHTQPQMAPYSSALAVENLWLAARAEGLGVGWVSFFDEREMVRALDLPDHLEVVAYLCVGYVDEFPDEPELMQAGWSKRRPLSWVVHEETYGRRALPGEDPHDLLAETVAQIRPLDAKALGEAWERQKRMTKPAGALGMLEIISAQLSGLSRQCPPPIPEPAAVAIFAGDHGVHAQGVTPWPQEVTAQMVANFLGGGAVCNAFAAQVGAEVCVVDVGVSSDLPATPGLLPRKIRAGTSDMTAGPAMTREEAKQAIEVGIETARDLVAAGNKALLTGEMGIANTTASAALISVYTGADPAEVTGRGTGINDETLARKTDVVRRALDLHQPDPSDPLGVLAAVGGFEHAAMVGLLLGGASLRTPVILDGVSA
;
A
#
# COMPACT_ATOMS: atom_id res chain seq x y z
N GLU A 1 -51.35 50.68 2.51
CA GLU A 1 -50.45 51.63 1.84
C GLU A 1 -49.76 52.50 2.89
N VAL A 2 -48.47 52.27 3.14
CA VAL A 2 -47.44 53.28 3.47
C VAL A 2 -46.10 52.62 3.05
N PRO A 3 -45.21 53.30 2.31
CA PRO A 3 -44.15 52.66 1.52
C PRO A 3 -42.88 52.36 2.33
N GLN A 4 -42.14 51.32 1.91
CA GLN A 4 -40.77 51.09 2.35
C GLN A 4 -39.89 52.27 1.92
N ASN A 5 -39.21 52.88 2.89
CA ASN A 5 -38.27 53.97 2.66
C ASN A 5 -36.91 53.37 2.26
N ALA A 6 -36.28 53.94 1.23
CA ALA A 6 -35.14 53.37 0.52
C ALA A 6 -33.76 53.79 1.07
N ASP A 7 -33.65 54.09 2.36
CA ASP A 7 -32.45 54.69 2.95
C ASP A 7 -31.73 53.86 4.04
N ASP A 8 -32.08 52.57 4.24
CA ASP A 8 -31.37 51.69 5.20
C ASP A 8 -30.32 50.78 4.51
N LEU A 9 -29.64 51.29 3.49
CA LEU A 9 -28.50 50.62 2.83
C LEU A 9 -27.26 51.51 2.86
N ASP A 10 -26.74 51.78 4.06
CA ASP A 10 -25.38 52.30 4.21
C ASP A 10 -24.50 51.24 4.89
N THR A 11 -24.15 50.21 4.12
CA THR A 11 -23.08 49.26 4.46
C THR A 11 -21.72 49.86 4.07
N GLN A 12 -21.33 50.96 4.72
CA GLN A 12 -19.94 51.42 4.72
C GLN A 12 -19.29 51.07 6.05
N GLY A 13 -18.55 49.95 6.06
CA GLY A 13 -17.78 49.54 7.23
C GLY A 13 -17.24 48.11 7.26
N ALA A 14 -17.38 47.32 6.19
CA ALA A 14 -16.81 45.97 6.11
C ALA A 14 -15.52 45.99 5.26
N GLY A 15 -14.49 46.64 5.79
CA GLY A 15 -13.20 46.75 5.11
C GLY A 15 -12.11 46.98 6.12
N LEU A 16 -11.76 45.92 6.85
CA LEU A 16 -10.49 45.63 7.54
C LEU A 16 -10.77 44.44 8.46
N GLU A 17 -10.32 43.24 8.10
CA GLU A 17 -10.21 42.16 9.08
C GLU A 17 -9.34 42.68 10.23
N PRO A 18 -9.75 42.54 11.50
CA PRO A 18 -8.92 42.98 12.61
C PRO A 18 -7.59 42.22 12.56
N GLU A 19 -6.49 42.97 12.48
CA GLU A 19 -5.14 42.46 12.66
C GLU A 19 -5.12 41.44 13.83
N PRO A 20 -4.60 40.23 13.63
CA PRO A 20 -4.58 39.23 14.69
C PRO A 20 -3.84 39.83 15.89
N GLY A 21 -4.58 40.03 16.98
CA GLY A 21 -4.04 40.61 18.21
C GLY A 21 -2.81 39.84 18.69
N PRO A 22 -1.89 40.48 19.44
CA PRO A 22 -0.69 39.83 19.93
C PRO A 22 -1.06 38.52 20.63
N ARG A 23 -0.43 37.41 20.20
CA ARG A 23 -0.61 36.10 20.83
C ARG A 23 -0.43 36.27 22.34
N ALA A 24 -1.49 35.97 23.10
CA ALA A 24 -1.43 36.04 24.55
C ALA A 24 -0.24 35.21 25.04
N GLU A 25 0.63 35.82 25.86
CA GLU A 25 1.72 35.07 26.48
C GLU A 25 1.14 33.92 27.30
N PRO A 26 1.73 32.72 27.24
CA PRO A 26 1.20 31.56 27.95
C PRO A 26 1.08 31.86 29.45
N ALA A 27 -0.11 31.62 30.02
CA ALA A 27 -0.48 32.00 31.38
C ALA A 27 0.28 31.23 32.50
N GLY A 28 1.25 30.39 32.14
CA GLY A 28 2.03 29.57 33.06
C GLY A 28 2.86 28.52 32.32
N PRO A 29 3.66 27.73 33.05
CA PRO A 29 4.39 26.60 32.46
C PRO A 29 3.42 25.57 31.90
N ALA A 30 3.86 24.81 30.89
CA ALA A 30 3.11 23.68 30.37
C ALA A 30 2.83 22.65 31.48
N ALA A 31 1.73 21.91 31.35
CA ALA A 31 1.42 20.82 32.28
C ALA A 31 2.58 19.81 32.32
N PRO A 32 3.03 19.39 33.50
CA PRO A 32 4.13 18.43 33.60
C PRO A 32 3.70 17.07 33.03
N GLY A 33 4.64 16.40 32.36
CA GLY A 33 4.47 15.00 31.99
C GLY A 33 4.63 14.06 33.19
N TYR A 34 4.32 12.78 32.99
CA TYR A 34 4.66 11.71 33.93
C TYR A 34 6.18 11.59 34.10
N ALA A 35 6.62 10.97 35.20
CA ALA A 35 8.05 10.67 35.39
C ALA A 35 8.56 9.65 34.35
N ASP A 36 9.88 9.62 34.17
CA ASP A 36 10.51 8.92 33.05
C ASP A 36 10.27 7.41 33.07
N ALA A 37 10.20 6.80 34.27
CA ALA A 37 9.93 5.38 34.42
C ALA A 37 8.51 5.01 33.93
N GLU A 38 7.51 5.83 34.25
CA GLU A 38 6.12 5.64 33.80
C GLU A 38 6.01 5.87 32.29
N ARG A 39 6.68 6.90 31.77
CA ARG A 39 6.75 7.14 30.32
C ARG A 39 7.37 5.97 29.58
N GLU A 40 8.48 5.44 30.08
CA GLU A 40 9.15 4.29 29.49
C GLU A 40 8.29 3.02 29.57
N ALA A 41 7.60 2.79 30.70
CA ALA A 41 6.68 1.67 30.85
C ALA A 41 5.55 1.70 29.81
N VAL A 42 4.91 2.87 29.61
CA VAL A 42 3.86 3.04 28.59
C VAL A 42 4.41 2.77 27.20
N LEU A 43 5.55 3.36 26.85
CA LEU A 43 6.18 3.15 25.54
C LEU A 43 6.62 1.71 25.32
N LYS A 44 7.06 1.02 26.38
CA LYS A 44 7.44 -0.39 26.35
C LYS A 44 6.22 -1.27 26.06
N VAL A 45 5.13 -1.09 26.79
CA VAL A 45 3.87 -1.81 26.55
C VAL A 45 3.36 -1.56 25.12
N MET A 46 3.40 -0.31 24.65
CA MET A 46 3.09 0.01 23.25
C MET A 46 4.01 -0.76 22.29
N ARG A 47 5.33 -0.72 22.46
CA ARG A 47 6.25 -1.41 21.55
C ARG A 47 6.15 -2.93 21.59
N GLU A 48 5.80 -3.52 22.73
CA GLU A 48 5.86 -4.97 22.98
C GLU A 48 4.49 -5.66 22.97
N ARG A 49 3.38 -4.92 22.89
CA ARG A 49 2.07 -5.54 22.61
C ARG A 49 2.11 -6.25 21.26
N ARG A 50 1.46 -7.41 21.20
CA ARG A 50 1.47 -8.25 20.00
C ARG A 50 0.06 -8.76 19.76
N ASP A 51 -0.20 -9.01 18.49
CA ASP A 51 -1.34 -9.79 18.05
C ASP A 51 -1.00 -11.27 18.11
N ILE A 52 -1.35 -11.86 19.26
CA ILE A 52 -0.97 -13.22 19.64
C ILE A 52 -1.97 -14.21 19.06
N ARG A 53 -1.46 -15.25 18.39
CA ARG A 53 -2.31 -16.34 17.87
C ARG A 53 -1.88 -17.70 18.41
N ASN A 54 -0.68 -17.78 18.98
CA ASN A 54 -0.06 -19.02 19.46
C ASN A 54 0.34 -18.92 20.94
N GLY A 55 0.60 -20.07 21.56
CA GLY A 55 1.14 -20.13 22.93
C GLY A 55 0.19 -19.72 24.04
N PHE A 56 -1.13 -19.70 23.79
CA PHE A 56 -2.12 -19.46 24.84
C PHE A 56 -2.19 -20.65 25.81
N ARG A 57 -2.32 -20.32 27.09
CA ARG A 57 -2.44 -21.26 28.19
C ARG A 57 -3.91 -21.42 28.59
N SER A 58 -4.22 -22.57 29.17
CA SER A 58 -5.57 -22.89 29.66
C SER A 58 -5.90 -22.27 31.03
N ASP A 59 -4.93 -21.58 31.65
CA ASP A 59 -5.11 -20.90 32.94
C ASP A 59 -6.30 -19.91 32.88
N PRO A 60 -7.24 -19.95 33.84
CA PRO A 60 -8.35 -19.02 33.86
C PRO A 60 -7.86 -17.60 34.16
N ILE A 61 -8.48 -16.60 33.53
CA ILE A 61 -8.23 -15.19 33.86
C ILE A 61 -8.99 -14.84 35.15
N PRO A 62 -8.30 -14.39 36.22
CA PRO A 62 -8.97 -13.94 37.44
C PRO A 62 -9.97 -12.81 37.15
N HIS A 63 -11.09 -12.79 37.88
CA HIS A 63 -12.16 -11.83 37.61
C HIS A 63 -11.70 -10.38 37.75
N GLU A 64 -10.89 -10.09 38.78
CA GLU A 64 -10.34 -8.76 39.02
C GLU A 64 -9.37 -8.31 37.93
N VAL A 65 -8.62 -9.23 37.31
CA VAL A 65 -7.73 -8.91 36.18
C VAL A 65 -8.57 -8.54 34.96
N LEU A 66 -9.57 -9.37 34.63
CA LEU A 66 -10.47 -9.09 33.50
C LEU A 66 -11.23 -7.77 33.69
N LEU A 67 -11.65 -7.47 34.92
CA LEU A 67 -12.32 -6.20 35.24
C LEU A 67 -11.41 -5.01 34.98
N ARG A 68 -10.15 -5.03 35.46
CA ARG A 68 -9.19 -3.94 35.20
C ARG A 68 -8.94 -3.72 33.71
N VAL A 69 -8.87 -4.80 32.93
CA VAL A 69 -8.72 -4.74 31.48
C VAL A 69 -9.94 -4.08 30.80
N LEU A 70 -11.16 -4.43 31.21
CA LEU A 70 -12.40 -3.83 30.68
C LEU A 70 -12.58 -2.39 31.14
N GLU A 71 -12.22 -2.06 32.38
CA GLU A 71 -12.22 -0.69 32.91
C GLU A 71 -11.27 0.19 32.10
N ALA A 72 -10.04 -0.27 31.85
CA ALA A 72 -9.09 0.45 31.00
C ALA A 72 -9.66 0.69 29.60
N ALA A 73 -10.28 -0.31 28.97
CA ALA A 73 -10.97 -0.16 27.69
C ALA A 73 -12.05 0.93 27.75
N HIS A 74 -12.84 0.96 28.82
CA HIS A 74 -13.93 1.93 29.02
C HIS A 74 -13.45 3.37 29.27
N THR A 75 -12.18 3.58 29.63
CA THR A 75 -11.61 4.94 29.74
C THR A 75 -11.22 5.59 28.41
N ALA A 76 -11.39 4.90 27.28
CA ALA A 76 -11.03 5.44 25.98
C ALA A 76 -11.78 6.74 25.66
N PRO A 77 -11.15 7.68 24.93
CA PRO A 77 -11.86 8.85 24.43
C PRO A 77 -12.89 8.41 23.37
N SER A 78 -13.98 9.15 23.26
CA SER A 78 -15.03 8.89 22.27
C SER A 78 -15.56 10.17 21.67
N VAL A 79 -16.03 10.06 20.41
CA VAL A 79 -16.68 11.16 19.70
C VAL A 79 -17.86 11.68 20.51
N GLY A 80 -17.87 12.99 20.78
CA GLY A 80 -18.89 13.64 21.60
C GLY A 80 -19.10 13.02 22.98
N HIS A 81 -18.09 12.34 23.55
CA HIS A 81 -18.18 11.60 24.81
C HIS A 81 -19.31 10.53 24.81
N SER A 82 -19.57 9.90 23.66
CA SER A 82 -20.70 8.99 23.48
C SER A 82 -20.51 7.57 24.02
N GLN A 83 -19.26 7.14 24.24
CA GLN A 83 -18.89 5.78 24.69
C GLN A 83 -19.69 4.67 23.97
N PRO A 84 -19.60 4.58 22.63
CA PRO A 84 -20.53 3.77 21.83
C PRO A 84 -20.34 2.27 21.98
N TRP A 85 -19.30 1.80 22.66
CA TRP A 85 -18.95 0.39 22.73
C TRP A 85 -19.75 -0.42 23.75
N ASP A 86 -19.93 -1.71 23.46
CA ASP A 86 -20.23 -2.74 24.46
C ASP A 86 -19.18 -3.85 24.37
N PHE A 87 -18.98 -4.56 25.48
CA PHE A 87 -18.06 -5.70 25.58
C PHE A 87 -18.84 -6.98 25.91
N VAL A 88 -19.02 -7.85 24.92
CA VAL A 88 -19.67 -9.16 25.11
C VAL A 88 -18.62 -10.18 25.48
N VAL A 89 -18.56 -10.56 26.77
CA VAL A 89 -17.60 -11.53 27.30
C VAL A 89 -18.10 -12.96 27.11
N ILE A 90 -17.40 -13.74 26.29
CA ILE A 90 -17.74 -15.12 25.93
C ILE A 90 -16.78 -16.07 26.65
N ARG A 91 -17.32 -16.87 27.57
CA ARG A 91 -16.60 -17.96 28.25
C ARG A 91 -17.09 -19.35 27.84
N SER A 92 -18.34 -19.45 27.39
CA SER A 92 -18.96 -20.71 26.97
C SER A 92 -18.18 -21.34 25.83
N GLU A 93 -17.68 -22.56 26.05
CA GLU A 93 -16.99 -23.34 25.02
C GLU A 93 -17.90 -23.60 23.81
N GLU A 94 -19.20 -23.82 24.03
CA GLU A 94 -20.17 -24.01 22.95
C GLU A 94 -20.23 -22.77 22.03
N THR A 95 -20.30 -21.57 22.60
CA THR A 95 -20.29 -20.34 21.81
C THR A 95 -18.96 -20.16 21.08
N ARG A 96 -17.84 -20.44 21.75
CA ARG A 96 -16.50 -20.36 21.12
C ARG A 96 -16.35 -21.36 19.96
N ARG A 97 -16.89 -22.58 20.08
CA ARG A 97 -16.92 -23.57 18.97
C ARG A 97 -17.71 -23.08 17.77
N ARG A 98 -18.89 -22.50 17.99
CA ARG A 98 -19.69 -21.89 16.91
C ARG A 98 -18.94 -20.75 16.21
N MET A 99 -18.27 -19.88 16.96
CA MET A 99 -17.45 -18.80 16.40
C MET A 99 -16.24 -19.33 15.63
N HIS A 100 -15.57 -20.35 16.17
CA HIS A 100 -14.45 -20.99 15.49
C HIS A 100 -14.86 -21.59 14.14
N GLU A 101 -16.02 -22.24 14.04
CA GLU A 101 -16.53 -22.76 12.77
C GLU A 101 -16.80 -21.65 11.74
N LEU A 102 -17.36 -20.52 12.17
CA LEU A 102 -17.54 -19.34 11.32
C LEU A 102 -16.19 -18.85 10.78
N ALA A 103 -15.21 -18.72 11.66
CA ALA A 103 -13.86 -18.26 11.32
C ALA A 103 -13.18 -19.20 10.32
N MET A 104 -13.30 -20.51 10.50
CA MET A 104 -12.70 -21.49 9.61
C MET A 104 -13.34 -21.49 8.21
N ARG A 105 -14.66 -21.26 8.09
CA ARG A 105 -15.31 -21.13 6.78
C ARG A 105 -14.80 -19.92 6.01
N GLN A 106 -14.67 -18.77 6.69
CA GLN A 106 -14.14 -17.55 6.05
C GLN A 106 -12.66 -17.69 5.70
N ARG A 107 -11.87 -18.34 6.56
CA ARG A 107 -10.47 -18.69 6.26
C ARG A 107 -10.36 -19.52 4.98
N GLU A 108 -11.20 -20.55 4.82
CA GLU A 108 -11.19 -21.41 3.64
C GLU A 108 -11.61 -20.64 2.39
N ALA A 109 -12.63 -19.78 2.49
CA ALA A 109 -13.05 -18.91 1.40
C ALA A 109 -11.93 -17.95 0.96
N TYR A 110 -11.26 -17.28 1.92
CA TYR A 110 -10.13 -16.39 1.64
C TYR A 110 -8.93 -17.14 1.06
N ALA A 111 -8.60 -18.33 1.56
CA ALA A 111 -7.49 -19.12 1.03
C ALA A 111 -7.66 -19.45 -0.47
N LYS A 112 -8.91 -19.57 -0.95
CA LYS A 112 -9.23 -19.84 -2.37
C LYS A 112 -9.03 -18.61 -3.26
N THR A 113 -9.00 -17.40 -2.72
CA THR A 113 -8.79 -16.16 -3.49
C THR A 113 -7.32 -15.80 -3.62
N LEU A 114 -6.44 -16.39 -2.80
CA LEU A 114 -5.01 -16.09 -2.79
C LEU A 114 -4.28 -16.70 -4.00
N PRO A 115 -3.35 -15.95 -4.62
CA PRO A 115 -2.40 -16.54 -5.57
C PRO A 115 -1.61 -17.70 -4.94
N LYS A 116 -1.19 -18.68 -5.74
CA LYS A 116 -0.55 -19.92 -5.24
C LYS A 116 0.61 -19.66 -4.27
N GLY A 117 1.47 -18.66 -4.55
CA GLY A 117 2.58 -18.29 -3.68
C GLY A 117 2.13 -17.81 -2.30
N ARG A 118 1.17 -16.88 -2.27
CA ARG A 118 0.51 -16.39 -1.03
C ARG A 118 -0.25 -17.50 -0.31
N ALA A 119 -0.98 -18.34 -1.04
CA ALA A 119 -1.76 -19.43 -0.47
C ALA A 119 -0.89 -20.45 0.27
N LYS A 120 0.33 -20.72 -0.24
CA LYS A 120 1.30 -21.59 0.44
C LYS A 120 1.71 -21.01 1.80
N GLN A 121 2.09 -19.73 1.84
CA GLN A 121 2.45 -19.06 3.10
C GLN A 121 1.26 -18.98 4.06
N PHE A 122 0.08 -18.66 3.55
CA PHE A 122 -1.14 -18.53 4.37
C PHE A 122 -1.56 -19.82 5.06
N LYS A 123 -1.32 -20.99 4.44
CA LYS A 123 -1.66 -22.29 5.03
C LYS A 123 -0.90 -22.56 6.34
N GLU A 124 0.32 -22.06 6.45
CA GLU A 124 1.19 -22.22 7.62
C GLU A 124 0.84 -21.22 8.73
N LEU A 125 0.09 -20.15 8.40
CA LEU A 125 -0.36 -19.16 9.37
C LEU A 125 -1.58 -19.66 10.15
N LYS A 126 -1.44 -19.61 11.47
CA LYS A 126 -2.60 -19.61 12.37
C LYS A 126 -3.23 -18.22 12.33
N ILE A 127 -4.55 -18.15 12.24
CA ILE A 127 -5.29 -16.87 12.06
C ILE A 127 -6.17 -16.51 13.25
N GLU A 128 -6.34 -17.43 14.21
CA GLU A 128 -7.23 -17.30 15.35
C GLU A 128 -6.76 -18.16 16.52
N ALA A 129 -7.28 -17.88 17.72
CA ALA A 129 -7.03 -18.62 18.95
C ALA A 129 -8.32 -18.77 19.78
N ILE A 130 -9.48 -18.86 19.12
CA ILE A 130 -10.82 -18.81 19.72
C ILE A 130 -10.98 -19.94 20.75
N LEU A 131 -10.57 -21.15 20.37
CA LEU A 131 -10.68 -22.32 21.23
C LEU A 131 -9.55 -22.44 22.26
N ASP A 132 -8.38 -21.87 21.95
CA ASP A 132 -7.19 -21.93 22.81
C ASP A 132 -7.24 -20.94 23.98
N THR A 133 -8.14 -19.96 23.92
CA THR A 133 -8.26 -18.91 24.93
C THR A 133 -9.43 -19.16 25.88
N PRO A 134 -9.26 -18.91 27.19
CA PRO A 134 -10.34 -19.10 28.18
C PRO A 134 -11.46 -18.05 28.04
N VAL A 135 -11.18 -16.89 27.44
CA VAL A 135 -12.13 -15.79 27.26
C VAL A 135 -12.03 -15.24 25.84
N ASN A 136 -13.17 -15.03 25.20
CA ASN A 136 -13.27 -14.17 24.02
C ASN A 136 -14.11 -12.94 24.33
N ILE A 137 -13.84 -11.83 23.66
CA ILE A 137 -14.56 -10.56 23.85
C ILE A 137 -14.96 -10.04 22.49
N VAL A 138 -16.26 -9.83 22.29
CA VAL A 138 -16.77 -9.10 21.12
C VAL A 138 -16.96 -7.65 21.52
N VAL A 139 -16.38 -6.75 20.74
CA VAL A 139 -16.53 -5.31 20.92
C VAL A 139 -17.42 -4.77 19.82
N THR A 140 -18.51 -4.11 20.21
CA THR A 140 -19.47 -3.52 19.28
C THR A 140 -19.37 -2.00 19.25
N ALA A 141 -20.08 -1.36 18.33
CA ALA A 141 -20.40 0.05 18.38
C ALA A 141 -21.90 0.23 18.17
N ASP A 142 -22.55 0.94 19.09
CA ASP A 142 -23.92 1.40 18.95
C ASP A 142 -23.93 2.83 18.37
N PRO A 143 -24.27 3.00 17.07
CA PRO A 143 -24.31 4.31 16.43
C PRO A 143 -25.48 5.18 16.93
N THR A 144 -26.38 4.66 17.75
CA THR A 144 -27.52 5.41 18.31
C THR A 144 -27.21 6.03 19.67
N ARG A 145 -26.20 5.52 20.40
CA ARG A 145 -25.83 6.00 21.74
C ARG A 145 -25.39 7.47 21.71
N GLY A 146 -25.84 8.29 22.66
CA GLY A 146 -25.58 9.74 22.64
C GLY A 146 -26.55 10.57 21.78
N GLY A 147 -27.52 9.94 21.12
CA GLY A 147 -28.61 10.61 20.39
C GLY A 147 -28.20 11.27 19.07
N ARG A 148 -29.13 12.00 18.44
CA ARG A 148 -28.95 12.59 17.10
C ARG A 148 -27.95 13.75 17.02
N HIS A 149 -27.63 14.37 18.16
CA HIS A 149 -26.84 15.60 18.23
C HIS A 149 -25.45 15.40 18.84
N THR A 150 -24.89 14.19 18.76
CA THR A 150 -23.52 13.92 19.19
C THR A 150 -22.53 14.73 18.34
N LEU A 151 -21.77 15.61 19.00
CA LEU A 151 -20.75 16.45 18.38
C LEU A 151 -19.77 15.60 17.55
N GLY A 152 -19.45 16.06 16.34
CA GLY A 152 -18.59 15.35 15.40
C GLY A 152 -19.28 14.21 14.64
N ARG A 153 -20.01 13.32 15.34
CA ARG A 153 -20.64 12.14 14.72
C ARG A 153 -21.73 12.49 13.71
N HIS A 154 -22.47 13.57 13.93
CA HIS A 154 -23.49 14.03 12.96
C HIS A 154 -22.91 14.24 11.55
N THR A 155 -21.69 14.77 11.46
CA THR A 155 -21.00 15.02 10.18
C THR A 155 -20.15 13.82 9.76
N GLN A 156 -19.70 12.99 10.71
CA GLN A 156 -18.89 11.80 10.47
C GLN A 156 -19.42 10.59 11.26
N PRO A 157 -20.43 9.86 10.76
CA PRO A 157 -21.05 8.73 11.46
C PRO A 157 -20.05 7.63 11.87
N GLN A 158 -19.02 7.39 11.06
CA GLN A 158 -17.96 6.39 11.29
C GLN A 158 -17.11 6.63 12.54
N MET A 159 -17.26 7.77 13.21
CA MET A 159 -16.51 8.06 14.43
C MET A 159 -16.96 7.18 15.62
N ALA A 160 -18.15 6.57 15.57
CA ALA A 160 -18.59 5.62 16.58
C ALA A 160 -17.72 4.35 16.61
N PRO A 161 -17.59 3.57 15.52
CA PRO A 161 -16.69 2.42 15.51
C PRO A 161 -15.22 2.79 15.71
N TYR A 162 -14.77 3.98 15.28
CA TYR A 162 -13.40 4.45 15.60
C TYR A 162 -13.18 4.68 17.09
N SER A 163 -14.18 5.22 17.79
CA SER A 163 -14.12 5.37 19.26
C SER A 163 -14.03 3.99 19.94
N SER A 164 -14.80 3.00 19.47
CA SER A 164 -14.69 1.62 19.95
C SER A 164 -13.33 0.99 19.64
N ALA A 165 -12.69 1.30 18.51
CA ALA A 165 -11.34 0.83 18.21
C ALA A 165 -10.28 1.37 19.19
N LEU A 166 -10.45 2.61 19.69
CA LEU A 166 -9.60 3.14 20.76
C LEU A 166 -9.80 2.38 22.08
N ALA A 167 -11.05 2.00 22.39
CA ALA A 167 -11.32 1.14 23.54
C ALA A 167 -10.65 -0.23 23.41
N VAL A 168 -10.60 -0.81 22.20
CA VAL A 168 -9.85 -2.04 21.93
C VAL A 168 -8.34 -1.86 22.13
N GLU A 169 -7.75 -0.75 21.67
CA GLU A 169 -6.31 -0.50 21.90
C GLU A 169 -6.01 -0.37 23.41
N ASN A 170 -6.84 0.35 24.17
CA ASN A 170 -6.70 0.44 25.62
C ASN A 170 -6.79 -0.95 26.30
N LEU A 171 -7.74 -1.79 25.86
CA LEU A 171 -7.87 -3.17 26.31
C LEU A 171 -6.57 -3.95 26.07
N TRP A 172 -5.98 -3.81 24.88
CA TRP A 172 -4.76 -4.52 24.48
C TRP A 172 -3.56 -4.10 25.32
N LEU A 173 -3.41 -2.79 25.56
CA LEU A 173 -2.33 -2.23 26.37
C LEU A 173 -2.46 -2.69 27.84
N ALA A 174 -3.66 -2.64 28.40
CA ALA A 174 -3.91 -3.12 29.76
C ALA A 174 -3.69 -4.64 29.88
N ALA A 175 -4.19 -5.42 28.93
CA ALA A 175 -3.98 -6.86 28.90
C ALA A 175 -2.48 -7.20 28.84
N ARG A 176 -1.70 -6.52 27.99
CA ARG A 176 -0.25 -6.72 27.91
C ARG A 176 0.44 -6.41 29.25
N ALA A 177 0.02 -5.37 29.96
CA ALA A 177 0.54 -5.02 31.28
C ALA A 177 0.21 -6.07 32.36
N GLU A 178 -0.95 -6.73 32.25
CA GLU A 178 -1.38 -7.82 33.13
C GLU A 178 -0.77 -9.19 32.74
N GLY A 179 0.07 -9.25 31.71
CA GLY A 179 0.66 -10.50 31.22
C GLY A 179 -0.28 -11.36 30.37
N LEU A 180 -1.39 -10.80 29.90
CA LEU A 180 -2.33 -11.45 28.99
C LEU A 180 -1.94 -11.19 27.53
N GLY A 181 -2.01 -12.24 26.72
CA GLY A 181 -2.03 -12.14 25.26
C GLY A 181 -3.43 -11.75 24.78
N VAL A 182 -3.47 -10.99 23.68
CA VAL A 182 -4.71 -10.69 22.95
C VAL A 182 -4.48 -10.97 21.48
N GLY A 183 -5.40 -11.71 20.86
CA GLY A 183 -5.43 -11.99 19.43
C GLY A 183 -6.69 -11.41 18.79
N TRP A 184 -6.54 -10.59 17.74
CA TRP A 184 -7.69 -10.06 17.00
C TRP A 184 -8.02 -10.97 15.82
N VAL A 185 -9.25 -11.51 15.83
CA VAL A 185 -9.76 -12.36 14.75
C VAL A 185 -10.65 -11.54 13.82
N SER A 186 -10.26 -11.43 12.55
CA SER A 186 -10.97 -10.65 11.53
C SER A 186 -11.58 -11.50 10.40
N PHE A 187 -11.64 -12.82 10.58
CA PHE A 187 -12.16 -13.76 9.59
C PHE A 187 -13.63 -14.08 9.85
N PHE A 188 -14.52 -13.08 9.78
CA PHE A 188 -15.95 -13.28 10.01
C PHE A 188 -16.79 -12.63 8.91
N ASP A 189 -17.90 -13.28 8.57
CA ASP A 189 -19.04 -12.59 7.98
C ASP A 189 -19.81 -11.93 9.12
N GLU A 190 -19.93 -10.61 9.08
CA GLU A 190 -20.56 -9.84 10.15
C GLU A 190 -22.01 -10.27 10.41
N ARG A 191 -22.78 -10.55 9.37
CA ARG A 191 -24.19 -10.94 9.49
C ARG A 191 -24.36 -12.33 10.09
N GLU A 192 -23.46 -13.26 9.78
CA GLU A 192 -23.44 -14.57 10.43
C GLU A 192 -23.08 -14.46 11.91
N MET A 193 -22.09 -13.62 12.25
CA MET A 193 -21.66 -13.40 13.62
C MET A 193 -22.75 -12.75 14.48
N VAL A 194 -23.40 -11.69 13.99
CA VAL A 194 -24.52 -11.01 14.67
C VAL A 194 -25.64 -12.01 15.00
N ARG A 195 -26.05 -12.84 14.03
CA ARG A 195 -27.09 -13.87 14.24
C ARG A 195 -26.66 -14.96 15.21
N ALA A 196 -25.42 -15.43 15.11
CA ALA A 196 -24.93 -16.53 15.95
C ALA A 196 -24.72 -16.12 17.41
N LEU A 197 -24.52 -14.82 17.67
CA LEU A 197 -24.37 -14.24 18.99
C LEU A 197 -25.65 -13.57 19.52
N ASP A 198 -26.73 -13.56 18.73
CA ASP A 198 -28.00 -12.89 19.07
C ASP A 198 -27.82 -11.40 19.40
N LEU A 199 -26.97 -10.72 18.62
CA LEU A 199 -26.74 -9.29 18.79
C LEU A 199 -27.87 -8.47 18.13
N PRO A 200 -28.26 -7.33 18.70
CA PRO A 200 -29.19 -6.40 18.06
C PRO A 200 -28.70 -5.95 16.68
N ASP A 201 -29.59 -5.91 15.70
CA ASP A 201 -29.28 -5.61 14.28
C ASP A 201 -28.65 -4.23 14.04
N HIS A 202 -28.81 -3.29 14.98
CA HIS A 202 -28.27 -1.95 14.86
C HIS A 202 -26.82 -1.81 15.36
N LEU A 203 -26.27 -2.87 15.98
CA LEU A 203 -24.89 -2.86 16.44
C LEU A 203 -23.94 -3.22 15.30
N GLU A 204 -22.86 -2.44 15.19
CA GLU A 204 -21.73 -2.77 14.32
C GLU A 204 -20.72 -3.59 15.12
N VAL A 205 -20.20 -4.69 14.57
CA VAL A 205 -19.15 -5.45 15.27
C VAL A 205 -17.78 -4.89 14.90
N VAL A 206 -17.08 -4.36 15.89
CA VAL A 206 -15.77 -3.73 15.71
C VAL A 206 -14.65 -4.74 15.84
N ALA A 207 -14.67 -5.60 16.86
CA ALA A 207 -13.60 -6.56 17.12
C ALA A 207 -14.10 -7.88 17.70
N TYR A 208 -13.40 -8.97 17.38
CA TYR A 208 -13.49 -10.25 18.07
C TYR A 208 -12.11 -10.59 18.64
N LEU A 209 -11.98 -10.58 19.97
CA LEU A 209 -10.70 -10.68 20.67
C LEU A 209 -10.60 -12.00 21.42
N CYS A 210 -9.50 -12.72 21.23
CA CYS A 210 -9.12 -13.90 22.01
C CYS A 210 -8.19 -13.45 23.15
N VAL A 211 -8.49 -13.76 24.41
CA VAL A 211 -7.75 -13.24 25.58
C VAL A 211 -7.37 -14.39 26.53
N GLY A 212 -6.11 -14.43 26.96
CA GLY A 212 -5.60 -15.46 27.87
C GLY A 212 -4.14 -15.23 28.26
N TYR A 213 -3.65 -15.98 29.24
CA TYR A 213 -2.21 -16.02 29.52
C TYR A 213 -1.46 -16.73 28.39
N VAL A 214 -0.21 -16.37 28.19
CA VAL A 214 0.65 -16.93 27.15
C VAL A 214 1.94 -17.48 27.75
N ASP A 215 2.54 -18.48 27.10
CA ASP A 215 3.83 -19.03 27.53
C ASP A 215 4.96 -18.00 27.36
N GLU A 216 4.94 -17.25 26.26
CA GLU A 216 5.88 -16.17 25.98
C GLU A 216 5.28 -15.11 25.04
N PHE A 217 5.85 -13.91 25.05
CA PHE A 217 5.52 -12.86 24.08
C PHE A 217 6.63 -12.78 23.04
N PRO A 218 6.31 -12.85 21.74
CA PRO A 218 7.33 -12.79 20.69
C PRO A 218 7.96 -11.39 20.59
N ASP A 219 9.28 -11.35 20.38
CA ASP A 219 10.04 -10.11 20.26
C ASP A 219 9.60 -9.24 19.07
N GLU A 220 9.02 -9.83 18.03
CA GLU A 220 8.47 -9.15 16.86
C GLU A 220 7.10 -9.72 16.45
N PRO A 221 6.29 -9.02 15.63
CA PRO A 221 4.99 -9.52 15.21
C PRO A 221 5.09 -10.87 14.46
N GLU A 222 4.20 -11.82 14.78
CA GLU A 222 4.21 -13.17 14.18
C GLU A 222 4.16 -13.14 12.63
N LEU A 223 3.40 -12.21 12.04
CA LEU A 223 3.33 -12.02 10.59
C LEU A 223 4.68 -11.57 9.98
N MET A 224 5.48 -10.81 10.73
CA MET A 224 6.82 -10.42 10.29
C MET A 224 7.79 -11.60 10.38
N GLN A 225 7.72 -12.39 11.45
CA GLN A 225 8.52 -13.63 11.60
C GLN A 225 8.25 -14.61 10.45
N ALA A 226 6.98 -14.75 10.08
CA ALA A 226 6.55 -15.57 8.95
C ALA A 226 6.85 -14.93 7.57
N GLY A 227 7.39 -13.72 7.53
CA GLY A 227 7.73 -13.00 6.31
C GLY A 227 6.53 -12.52 5.48
N TRP A 228 5.33 -12.54 6.07
CA TRP A 228 4.06 -12.13 5.45
C TRP A 228 4.00 -10.62 5.17
N SER A 229 4.59 -9.82 6.05
CA SER A 229 4.71 -8.37 5.88
C SER A 229 5.97 -7.83 6.54
N LYS A 230 6.29 -6.57 6.29
CA LYS A 230 7.37 -5.81 6.93
C LYS A 230 6.83 -4.50 7.49
N ARG A 231 7.43 -4.04 8.58
CA ARG A 231 7.13 -2.73 9.15
C ARG A 231 7.60 -1.61 8.23
N ARG A 232 6.73 -0.64 7.98
CA ARG A 232 7.07 0.61 7.29
C ARG A 232 7.77 1.56 8.27
N PRO A 233 8.88 2.21 7.90
CA PRO A 233 9.53 3.20 8.75
C PRO A 233 8.66 4.45 8.93
N LEU A 234 8.86 5.17 10.04
CA LEU A 234 8.07 6.35 10.39
C LEU A 234 8.17 7.45 9.32
N SER A 235 9.34 7.65 8.73
CA SER A 235 9.59 8.66 7.69
C SER A 235 8.73 8.46 6.42
N TRP A 236 8.12 7.29 6.21
CA TRP A 236 7.25 7.06 5.06
C TRP A 236 5.83 7.58 5.26
N VAL A 237 5.41 7.76 6.51
CA VAL A 237 4.01 8.08 6.88
C VAL A 237 3.84 9.45 7.54
N VAL A 238 4.94 10.19 7.76
CA VAL A 238 4.90 11.56 8.28
C VAL A 238 5.08 12.53 7.12
N HIS A 239 4.16 13.49 7.02
CA HIS A 239 4.17 14.54 6.02
C HIS A 239 4.06 15.90 6.73
N GLU A 240 4.83 16.89 6.29
CA GLU A 240 4.88 18.23 6.85
C GLU A 240 3.94 19.16 6.06
N GLU A 241 2.93 19.72 6.73
CA GLU A 241 1.87 20.60 6.18
C GLU A 241 0.94 19.95 5.13
N THR A 242 1.49 19.34 4.08
CA THR A 242 0.74 18.78 2.95
C THR A 242 1.14 17.34 2.64
N TYR A 243 0.17 16.52 2.21
CA TYR A 243 0.43 15.16 1.78
C TYR A 243 1.46 15.14 0.62
N GLY A 244 2.41 14.22 0.69
CA GLY A 244 3.55 14.14 -0.23
C GLY A 244 4.84 14.80 0.29
N ARG A 245 4.75 15.82 1.15
CA ARG A 245 5.94 16.49 1.73
C ARG A 245 6.50 15.71 2.91
N ARG A 246 7.16 14.58 2.65
CA ARG A 246 7.68 13.68 3.71
C ARG A 246 8.84 14.32 4.47
N ALA A 247 8.71 14.47 5.79
CA ALA A 247 9.79 14.93 6.67
C ALA A 247 9.47 14.47 8.10
N LEU A 248 10.48 14.08 8.88
CA LEU A 248 10.28 14.04 10.33
C LEU A 248 10.33 15.47 10.89
N PRO A 249 9.65 15.75 12.02
CA PRO A 249 9.71 17.08 12.63
C PRO A 249 11.16 17.53 12.91
N GLY A 250 11.58 18.64 12.30
CA GLY A 250 12.94 19.18 12.43
C GLY A 250 13.93 18.74 11.35
N GLU A 251 13.51 17.93 10.38
CA GLU A 251 14.29 17.57 9.18
C GLU A 251 13.79 18.34 7.95
N ASP A 252 14.65 18.53 6.96
CA ASP A 252 14.23 19.11 5.67
C ASP A 252 13.32 18.13 4.89
N PRO A 253 12.35 18.61 4.09
CA PRO A 253 11.53 17.76 3.23
C PRO A 253 12.36 16.82 2.35
N HIS A 254 12.06 15.52 2.45
CA HIS A 254 12.74 14.48 1.72
C HIS A 254 12.33 14.49 0.24
N ASP A 255 13.32 14.60 -0.64
CA ASP A 255 13.17 14.22 -2.04
C ASP A 255 13.20 12.67 -2.13
N LEU A 256 12.03 12.07 -2.34
CA LEU A 256 11.86 10.60 -2.36
C LEU A 256 12.73 9.94 -3.43
N LEU A 257 12.84 10.57 -4.60
CA LEU A 257 13.65 10.08 -5.70
C LEU A 257 15.13 10.09 -5.31
N ALA A 258 15.63 11.22 -4.80
CA ALA A 258 17.02 11.34 -4.38
C ALA A 258 17.39 10.37 -3.25
N GLU A 259 16.52 10.23 -2.24
CA GLU A 259 16.68 9.26 -1.14
C GLU A 259 16.80 7.83 -1.69
N THR A 260 15.88 7.45 -2.57
CA THR A 260 15.81 6.12 -3.15
C THR A 260 17.07 5.80 -3.95
N VAL A 261 17.54 6.73 -4.79
CA VAL A 261 18.78 6.56 -5.56
C VAL A 261 19.98 6.43 -4.62
N ALA A 262 20.08 7.24 -3.56
CA ALA A 262 21.17 7.17 -2.59
C ALA A 262 21.21 5.85 -1.79
N GLN A 263 20.07 5.17 -1.65
CA GLN A 263 19.94 3.87 -0.99
C GLN A 263 20.34 2.69 -1.87
N ILE A 264 20.43 2.85 -3.20
CA ILE A 264 20.85 1.77 -4.10
C ILE A 264 22.32 1.41 -3.82
N ARG A 265 22.58 0.13 -3.60
CA ARG A 265 23.92 -0.40 -3.29
C ARG A 265 24.26 -1.56 -4.22
N PRO A 266 25.56 -1.80 -4.51
CA PRO A 266 25.99 -2.99 -5.23
C PRO A 266 25.55 -4.30 -4.55
N LEU A 267 25.54 -5.37 -5.35
CA LEU A 267 25.39 -6.74 -4.87
C LEU A 267 26.47 -7.07 -3.83
N ASP A 268 26.13 -7.92 -2.87
CA ASP A 268 27.08 -8.34 -1.85
C ASP A 268 28.15 -9.26 -2.44
N ALA A 269 29.39 -8.77 -2.46
CA ALA A 269 30.53 -9.45 -3.07
C ALA A 269 30.86 -10.79 -2.38
N LYS A 270 30.64 -10.88 -1.07
CA LYS A 270 30.89 -12.10 -0.30
C LYS A 270 29.90 -13.19 -0.69
N ALA A 271 28.60 -12.89 -0.67
CA ALA A 271 27.55 -13.83 -1.05
C ALA A 271 27.66 -14.23 -2.54
N LEU A 272 28.06 -13.31 -3.42
CA LEU A 272 28.38 -13.61 -4.81
C LEU A 272 29.52 -14.64 -4.92
N GLY A 273 30.63 -14.43 -4.20
CA GLY A 273 31.76 -15.37 -4.19
C GLY A 273 31.37 -16.75 -3.66
N GLU A 274 30.63 -16.80 -2.54
CA GLU A 274 30.10 -18.03 -1.97
C GLU A 274 29.19 -18.79 -2.95
N ALA A 275 28.35 -18.08 -3.70
CA ALA A 275 27.47 -18.67 -4.70
C ALA A 275 28.24 -19.28 -5.88
N TRP A 276 29.26 -18.59 -6.39
CA TRP A 276 30.11 -19.14 -7.45
C TRP A 276 30.91 -20.37 -7.00
N GLU A 277 31.45 -20.36 -5.78
CA GLU A 277 32.13 -21.52 -5.21
C GLU A 277 31.17 -22.69 -4.93
N ARG A 278 29.92 -22.40 -4.57
CA ARG A 278 28.87 -23.42 -4.48
C ARG A 278 28.57 -24.02 -5.86
N GLN A 279 28.39 -23.21 -6.89
CA GLN A 279 28.09 -23.67 -8.26
C GLN A 279 29.17 -24.60 -8.83
N LYS A 280 30.46 -24.35 -8.51
CA LYS A 280 31.58 -25.22 -8.88
C LYS A 280 31.57 -26.60 -8.22
N ARG A 281 31.02 -26.70 -7.00
CA ARG A 281 30.98 -27.94 -6.21
C ARG A 281 29.75 -28.80 -6.47
N MET A 282 28.76 -28.30 -7.21
CA MET A 282 27.55 -29.06 -7.55
C MET A 282 27.87 -30.19 -8.53
N THR A 283 27.10 -31.28 -8.46
CA THR A 283 27.24 -32.47 -9.33
C THR A 283 26.76 -32.17 -10.75
N LYS A 284 27.52 -31.35 -11.47
CA LYS A 284 27.34 -30.95 -12.87
C LYS A 284 28.67 -30.47 -13.45
N PRO A 285 28.89 -30.54 -14.77
CA PRO A 285 30.01 -29.81 -15.39
C PRO A 285 29.89 -28.30 -15.10
N ALA A 286 31.01 -27.64 -14.87
CA ALA A 286 31.03 -26.20 -14.60
C ALA A 286 30.43 -25.43 -15.80
N GLY A 287 29.53 -24.49 -15.53
CA GLY A 287 28.84 -23.69 -16.55
C GLY A 287 27.72 -24.42 -17.29
N ALA A 288 27.44 -25.70 -17.02
CA ALA A 288 26.44 -26.48 -17.75
C ALA A 288 25.00 -25.95 -17.62
N LEU A 289 24.70 -25.13 -16.60
CA LEU A 289 23.37 -24.51 -16.43
C LEU A 289 23.29 -23.08 -16.99
N GLY A 290 24.38 -22.55 -17.58
CA GLY A 290 24.41 -21.25 -18.23
C GLY A 290 23.83 -20.11 -17.37
N MET A 291 22.76 -19.47 -17.87
CA MET A 291 22.12 -18.33 -17.22
C MET A 291 21.60 -18.64 -15.81
N LEU A 292 21.20 -19.88 -15.52
CA LEU A 292 20.72 -20.24 -14.18
C LEU A 292 21.83 -20.10 -13.11
N GLU A 293 23.10 -20.29 -13.47
CA GLU A 293 24.21 -20.07 -12.54
C GLU A 293 24.35 -18.59 -12.21
N ILE A 294 24.27 -17.73 -13.24
CA ILE A 294 24.33 -16.27 -13.11
C ILE A 294 23.18 -15.76 -12.24
N ILE A 295 21.94 -16.17 -12.54
CA ILE A 295 20.75 -15.77 -11.77
C ILE A 295 20.88 -16.19 -10.30
N SER A 296 21.31 -17.42 -10.03
CA SER A 296 21.47 -17.90 -8.64
C SER A 296 22.52 -17.10 -7.86
N ALA A 297 23.61 -16.68 -8.51
CA ALA A 297 24.63 -15.84 -7.89
C ALA A 297 24.11 -14.42 -7.66
N GLN A 298 23.40 -13.84 -8.63
CA GLN A 298 22.78 -12.53 -8.51
C GLN A 298 21.77 -12.47 -7.36
N LEU A 299 20.90 -13.48 -7.22
CA LEU A 299 19.97 -13.61 -6.10
C LEU A 299 20.69 -13.74 -4.75
N SER A 300 21.84 -14.43 -4.71
CA SER A 300 22.68 -14.51 -3.51
C SER A 300 23.25 -13.15 -3.13
N GLY A 301 23.75 -12.39 -4.12
CA GLY A 301 24.25 -11.03 -3.92
C GLY A 301 23.17 -10.02 -3.48
N LEU A 302 21.93 -10.19 -3.95
CA LEU A 302 20.78 -9.37 -3.53
C LEU A 302 20.40 -9.65 -2.08
N SER A 303 20.15 -10.93 -1.77
CA SER A 303 19.73 -11.41 -0.44
C SER A 303 20.84 -11.39 0.62
N ARG A 304 22.10 -11.22 0.19
CA ARG A 304 23.31 -11.33 1.03
C ARG A 304 23.42 -12.70 1.71
N GLN A 305 22.92 -13.74 1.05
CA GLN A 305 22.83 -15.09 1.60
C GLN A 305 23.11 -16.12 0.50
N CYS A 306 23.87 -17.17 0.83
CA CYS A 306 24.08 -18.32 -0.04
C CYS A 306 23.74 -19.64 0.69
N PRO A 307 22.83 -20.49 0.18
CA PRO A 307 21.98 -20.25 -0.99
C PRO A 307 20.96 -19.12 -0.74
N PRO A 308 20.49 -18.43 -1.80
CA PRO A 308 19.52 -17.36 -1.65
C PRO A 308 18.13 -17.94 -1.29
N PRO A 309 17.28 -17.18 -0.57
CA PRO A 309 15.88 -17.52 -0.43
C PRO A 309 15.17 -17.47 -1.80
N ILE A 310 14.12 -18.28 -1.96
CA ILE A 310 13.29 -18.25 -3.17
C ILE A 310 12.53 -16.91 -3.20
N PRO A 311 12.55 -16.17 -4.32
CA PRO A 311 11.92 -14.85 -4.41
C PRO A 311 10.41 -14.97 -4.67
N GLU A 312 9.68 -15.66 -3.79
CA GLU A 312 8.23 -15.85 -3.82
C GLU A 312 7.58 -15.43 -2.47
N PRO A 313 6.37 -14.84 -2.47
CA PRO A 313 5.53 -14.50 -3.61
C PRO A 313 6.07 -13.30 -4.41
N ALA A 314 5.62 -13.17 -5.65
CA ALA A 314 5.95 -12.07 -6.54
C ALA A 314 4.71 -11.21 -6.84
N ALA A 315 4.92 -9.96 -7.24
CA ALA A 315 3.86 -9.06 -7.66
C ALA A 315 4.16 -8.44 -9.03
N VAL A 316 3.17 -8.48 -9.93
CA VAL A 316 3.17 -7.73 -11.20
C VAL A 316 2.55 -6.37 -10.93
N ALA A 317 3.30 -5.29 -11.15
CA ALA A 317 2.79 -3.92 -11.05
C ALA A 317 2.51 -3.39 -12.46
N ILE A 318 1.23 -3.27 -12.81
CA ILE A 318 0.76 -2.75 -14.09
C ILE A 318 0.48 -1.27 -13.95
N PHE A 319 1.30 -0.43 -14.58
CA PHE A 319 1.07 1.01 -14.63
C PHE A 319 0.29 1.37 -15.90
N ALA A 320 -0.87 2.00 -15.71
CA ALA A 320 -1.76 2.39 -16.81
C ALA A 320 -1.71 3.89 -17.07
N GLY A 321 -1.44 4.28 -18.31
CA GLY A 321 -1.30 5.66 -18.74
C GLY A 321 -1.61 5.85 -20.22
N ASP A 322 -2.38 6.88 -20.55
CA ASP A 322 -2.73 7.22 -21.92
C ASP A 322 -1.79 8.28 -22.52
N HIS A 323 -1.63 8.25 -23.84
CA HIS A 323 -0.67 9.10 -24.55
C HIS A 323 -1.30 10.11 -25.51
N GLY A 324 -0.93 11.38 -25.39
CA GLY A 324 -1.42 12.43 -26.29
C GLY A 324 -1.03 12.23 -27.75
N VAL A 325 0.09 11.54 -28.02
CA VAL A 325 0.54 11.19 -29.38
C VAL A 325 -0.44 10.26 -30.12
N HIS A 326 -1.43 9.69 -29.42
CA HIS A 326 -2.57 9.00 -30.05
C HIS A 326 -3.24 9.85 -31.13
N ALA A 327 -3.32 11.18 -30.93
CA ALA A 327 -3.87 12.15 -31.89
C ALA A 327 -3.18 12.13 -33.27
N GLN A 328 -1.94 11.64 -33.35
CA GLN A 328 -1.18 11.52 -34.60
C GLN A 328 -1.49 10.24 -35.39
N GLY A 329 -2.45 9.41 -34.95
CA GLY A 329 -2.89 8.23 -35.69
C GLY A 329 -1.82 7.14 -35.79
N VAL A 330 -1.04 6.94 -34.72
CA VAL A 330 0.07 5.97 -34.62
C VAL A 330 -0.38 4.55 -34.27
N THR A 331 -1.68 4.36 -34.03
CA THR A 331 -2.33 3.08 -33.71
C THR A 331 -3.76 3.07 -34.23
N PRO A 332 -4.30 1.92 -34.67
CA PRO A 332 -5.70 1.80 -35.08
C PRO A 332 -6.66 1.67 -33.88
N TRP A 333 -6.13 1.41 -32.68
CA TRP A 333 -6.95 1.18 -31.50
C TRP A 333 -7.45 2.50 -30.90
N PRO A 334 -8.74 2.57 -30.49
CA PRO A 334 -9.27 3.74 -29.82
C PRO A 334 -8.70 3.83 -28.39
N GLN A 335 -8.58 5.06 -27.88
CA GLN A 335 -7.92 5.33 -26.60
C GLN A 335 -8.65 4.71 -25.40
N GLU A 336 -9.97 4.55 -25.48
CA GLU A 336 -10.80 3.90 -24.46
C GLU A 336 -10.39 2.44 -24.15
N VAL A 337 -9.64 1.78 -25.04
CA VAL A 337 -9.12 0.43 -24.80
C VAL A 337 -8.22 0.37 -23.56
N THR A 338 -7.50 1.45 -23.21
CA THR A 338 -6.71 1.54 -21.98
C THR A 338 -7.59 1.26 -20.76
N ALA A 339 -8.72 1.96 -20.63
CA ALA A 339 -9.65 1.79 -19.52
C ALA A 339 -10.35 0.42 -19.52
N GLN A 340 -10.70 -0.09 -20.71
CA GLN A 340 -11.29 -1.43 -20.86
C GLN A 340 -10.33 -2.53 -20.40
N MET A 341 -9.04 -2.40 -20.72
CA MET A 341 -8.01 -3.34 -20.26
C MET A 341 -7.77 -3.22 -18.76
N VAL A 342 -7.79 -2.02 -18.19
CA VAL A 342 -7.74 -1.85 -16.72
C VAL A 342 -8.89 -2.61 -16.05
N ALA A 343 -10.12 -2.46 -16.54
CA ALA A 343 -11.25 -3.24 -16.03
C ALA A 343 -11.03 -4.75 -16.19
N ASN A 344 -10.44 -5.19 -17.31
CA ASN A 344 -10.13 -6.61 -17.55
C ASN A 344 -9.05 -7.16 -16.58
N PHE A 345 -8.01 -6.38 -16.27
CA PHE A 345 -7.00 -6.75 -15.29
C PHE A 345 -7.59 -6.93 -13.89
N LEU A 346 -8.45 -5.99 -13.47
CA LEU A 346 -9.14 -6.03 -12.19
C LEU A 346 -10.14 -7.19 -12.11
N GLY A 347 -10.79 -7.53 -13.23
CA GLY A 347 -11.65 -8.69 -13.37
C GLY A 347 -10.91 -10.04 -13.47
N GLY A 348 -9.58 -10.03 -13.56
CA GLY A 348 -8.77 -11.25 -13.68
C GLY A 348 -8.80 -11.92 -15.06
N GLY A 349 -9.30 -11.23 -16.09
CA GLY A 349 -9.57 -11.80 -17.41
C GLY A 349 -8.46 -11.60 -18.46
N ALA A 350 -7.40 -10.84 -18.14
CA ALA A 350 -6.33 -10.58 -19.09
C ALA A 350 -5.28 -11.70 -19.12
N VAL A 351 -4.47 -11.71 -20.19
CA VAL A 351 -3.38 -12.68 -20.37
C VAL A 351 -2.37 -12.61 -19.22
N CYS A 352 -2.04 -11.41 -18.73
CA CYS A 352 -1.13 -11.27 -17.58
C CYS A 352 -1.70 -11.92 -16.32
N ASN A 353 -3.03 -11.89 -16.10
CA ASN A 353 -3.67 -12.53 -14.96
C ASN A 353 -3.51 -14.06 -15.05
N ALA A 354 -3.64 -14.63 -16.25
CA ALA A 354 -3.43 -16.06 -16.47
C ALA A 354 -1.98 -16.48 -16.16
N PHE A 355 -0.99 -15.71 -16.62
CA PHE A 355 0.42 -15.97 -16.30
C PHE A 355 0.71 -15.79 -14.81
N ALA A 356 0.24 -14.68 -14.21
CA ALA A 356 0.40 -14.40 -12.79
C ALA A 356 -0.20 -15.51 -11.92
N ALA A 357 -1.41 -15.97 -12.24
CA ALA A 357 -2.05 -17.10 -11.55
C ALA A 357 -1.25 -18.40 -11.68
N GLN A 358 -0.64 -18.65 -12.84
CA GLN A 358 0.16 -19.85 -13.07
C GLN A 358 1.42 -19.87 -12.21
N VAL A 359 2.13 -18.74 -12.12
CA VAL A 359 3.36 -18.59 -11.33
C VAL A 359 3.11 -18.21 -9.86
N GLY A 360 1.85 -17.95 -9.48
CA GLY A 360 1.46 -17.59 -8.12
C GLY A 360 1.78 -16.16 -7.73
N ALA A 361 1.90 -15.25 -8.72
CA ALA A 361 2.07 -13.82 -8.51
C ALA A 361 0.73 -13.09 -8.34
N GLU A 362 0.73 -12.02 -7.56
CA GLU A 362 -0.40 -11.07 -7.51
C GLU A 362 -0.29 -10.03 -8.64
N VAL A 363 -1.43 -9.49 -9.07
CA VAL A 363 -1.49 -8.40 -10.06
C VAL A 363 -1.99 -7.15 -9.36
N CYS A 364 -1.17 -6.10 -9.37
CA CYS A 364 -1.47 -4.78 -8.85
C CYS A 364 -1.63 -3.83 -10.03
N VAL A 365 -2.78 -3.13 -10.11
CA VAL A 365 -3.07 -2.20 -11.20
C VAL A 365 -3.02 -0.77 -10.66
N VAL A 366 -2.22 0.07 -11.29
CA VAL A 366 -1.98 1.45 -10.88
C VAL A 366 -2.38 2.39 -12.02
N ASP A 367 -3.43 3.17 -11.81
CA ASP A 367 -3.75 4.26 -12.72
C ASP A 367 -2.83 5.44 -12.42
N VAL A 368 -1.91 5.71 -13.35
CA VAL A 368 -0.97 6.85 -13.26
C VAL A 368 -1.30 7.95 -14.27
N GLY A 369 -2.11 7.64 -15.28
CA GLY A 369 -2.39 8.60 -16.34
C GLY A 369 -3.50 8.22 -17.31
N VAL A 370 -4.46 7.37 -16.92
CA VAL A 370 -5.58 7.00 -17.81
C VAL A 370 -6.45 8.23 -18.10
N SER A 371 -6.79 8.45 -19.36
CA SER A 371 -7.50 9.66 -19.80
C SER A 371 -8.94 9.73 -19.28
N SER A 372 -9.60 8.59 -19.05
CA SER A 372 -10.95 8.52 -18.49
C SER A 372 -10.95 8.34 -16.98
N ASP A 373 -12.05 8.71 -16.33
CA ASP A 373 -12.27 8.41 -14.92
C ASP A 373 -12.62 6.94 -14.73
N LEU A 374 -11.91 6.29 -13.80
CA LEU A 374 -12.09 4.88 -13.48
C LEU A 374 -12.89 4.75 -12.17
N PRO A 375 -13.88 3.85 -12.10
CA PRO A 375 -14.64 3.65 -10.89
C PRO A 375 -13.76 3.08 -9.78
N ALA A 376 -14.01 3.51 -8.54
CA ALA A 376 -13.33 2.96 -7.37
C ALA A 376 -13.63 1.46 -7.25
N THR A 377 -12.64 0.65 -7.63
CA THR A 377 -12.74 -0.80 -7.73
C THR A 377 -11.66 -1.43 -6.86
N PRO A 378 -11.98 -2.44 -6.03
CA PRO A 378 -10.97 -3.14 -5.24
C PRO A 378 -9.82 -3.62 -6.13
N GLY A 379 -8.57 -3.33 -5.73
CA GLY A 379 -7.37 -3.70 -6.48
C GLY A 379 -6.82 -2.63 -7.42
N LEU A 380 -7.59 -1.55 -7.70
CA LEU A 380 -7.09 -0.39 -8.44
C LEU A 380 -6.45 0.61 -7.48
N LEU A 381 -5.20 0.99 -7.75
CA LEU A 381 -4.53 2.08 -7.05
C LEU A 381 -4.74 3.40 -7.81
N PRO A 382 -5.49 4.37 -7.26
CA PRO A 382 -5.69 5.67 -7.89
C PRO A 382 -4.47 6.55 -7.60
N ARG A 383 -3.55 6.67 -8.56
CA ARG A 383 -2.33 7.47 -8.47
C ARG A 383 -2.16 8.37 -9.71
N LYS A 384 -3.28 8.75 -10.31
CA LYS A 384 -3.33 9.51 -11.57
C LYS A 384 -2.68 10.87 -11.36
N ILE A 385 -1.65 11.15 -12.15
CA ILE A 385 -0.99 12.47 -12.20
C ILE A 385 -1.88 13.45 -12.96
N ARG A 386 -2.26 13.07 -14.18
CA ARG A 386 -3.17 13.80 -15.06
C ARG A 386 -3.83 12.84 -16.05
N ALA A 387 -4.96 13.24 -16.62
CA ALA A 387 -5.65 12.50 -17.70
C ALA A 387 -4.83 12.50 -19.01
N GLY A 388 -4.01 11.47 -19.20
CA GLY A 388 -3.13 11.29 -20.37
C GLY A 388 -1.98 12.29 -20.45
N THR A 389 -0.92 11.91 -21.17
CA THR A 389 0.15 12.86 -21.54
C THR A 389 -0.31 13.83 -22.63
N SER A 390 0.43 14.92 -22.81
CA SER A 390 0.28 15.82 -23.96
C SER A 390 0.88 15.19 -25.22
N ASP A 391 0.51 15.70 -26.40
CA ASP A 391 1.10 15.26 -27.66
C ASP A 391 2.56 15.72 -27.77
N MET A 392 3.48 14.76 -27.69
CA MET A 392 4.93 15.01 -27.74
C MET A 392 5.40 15.65 -29.05
N THR A 393 4.59 15.64 -30.11
CA THR A 393 4.92 16.31 -31.39
C THR A 393 4.59 17.80 -31.41
N ALA A 394 3.79 18.28 -30.45
CA ALA A 394 3.38 19.69 -30.35
C ALA A 394 4.04 20.42 -29.16
N GLY A 395 4.48 19.67 -28.16
CA GLY A 395 5.12 20.17 -26.94
C GLY A 395 5.61 19.00 -26.09
N PRO A 396 6.12 19.24 -24.87
CA PRO A 396 6.55 18.15 -24.00
C PRO A 396 5.35 17.27 -23.59
N ALA A 397 5.57 15.96 -23.48
CA ALA A 397 4.55 15.01 -23.03
C ALA A 397 4.03 15.32 -21.62
N MET A 398 4.91 15.79 -20.74
CA MET A 398 4.59 16.21 -19.37
C MET A 398 5.62 17.22 -18.86
N THR A 399 5.32 17.88 -17.75
CA THR A 399 6.31 18.70 -17.04
C THR A 399 7.31 17.81 -16.29
N ARG A 400 8.49 18.38 -15.96
CA ARG A 400 9.49 17.67 -15.16
C ARG A 400 8.97 17.27 -13.78
N GLU A 401 8.12 18.10 -13.19
CA GLU A 401 7.51 17.84 -11.89
C GLU A 401 6.52 16.66 -11.99
N GLU A 402 5.66 16.63 -13.02
CA GLU A 402 4.78 15.49 -13.27
C GLU A 402 5.59 14.20 -13.55
N ALA A 403 6.71 14.27 -14.26
CA ALA A 403 7.60 13.13 -14.47
C ALA A 403 8.20 12.62 -13.16
N LYS A 404 8.67 13.53 -12.29
CA LYS A 404 9.16 13.18 -10.95
C LYS A 404 8.05 12.55 -10.11
N GLN A 405 6.86 13.12 -10.08
CA GLN A 405 5.71 12.57 -9.35
C GLN A 405 5.34 11.17 -9.83
N ALA A 406 5.35 10.93 -11.15
CA ALA A 406 5.10 9.60 -11.69
C ALA A 406 6.18 8.58 -11.27
N ILE A 407 7.47 8.97 -11.25
CA ILE A 407 8.55 8.14 -10.69
C ILE A 407 8.31 7.86 -9.21
N GLU A 408 7.91 8.85 -8.43
CA GLU A 408 7.62 8.67 -7.00
C GLU A 408 6.47 7.69 -6.78
N VAL A 409 5.42 7.71 -7.63
CA VAL A 409 4.36 6.69 -7.61
C VAL A 409 4.93 5.28 -7.79
N GLY A 410 5.86 5.09 -8.72
CA GLY A 410 6.56 3.83 -8.92
C GLY A 410 7.36 3.37 -7.70
N ILE A 411 8.10 4.28 -7.07
CA ILE A 411 8.90 4.02 -5.86
C ILE A 411 7.98 3.59 -4.71
N GLU A 412 6.89 4.32 -4.50
CA GLU A 412 5.89 4.00 -3.49
C GLU A 412 5.23 2.65 -3.73
N THR A 413 4.87 2.35 -4.99
CA THR A 413 4.32 1.04 -5.37
C THR A 413 5.29 -0.08 -5.04
N ALA A 414 6.58 0.06 -5.34
CA ALA A 414 7.59 -0.93 -4.96
C ALA A 414 7.71 -1.08 -3.43
N ARG A 415 7.77 0.04 -2.69
CA ARG A 415 7.85 0.05 -1.22
C ARG A 415 6.66 -0.66 -0.58
N ASP A 416 5.45 -0.38 -1.05
CA ASP A 416 4.22 -0.96 -0.52
C ASP A 416 4.13 -2.46 -0.87
N LEU A 417 4.44 -2.87 -2.10
CA LEU A 417 4.44 -4.29 -2.50
C LEU A 417 5.47 -5.11 -1.72
N VAL A 418 6.68 -4.59 -1.51
CA VAL A 418 7.72 -5.27 -0.71
C VAL A 418 7.35 -5.29 0.78
N ALA A 419 6.77 -4.21 1.31
CA ALA A 419 6.27 -4.17 2.68
C ALA A 419 5.09 -5.13 2.89
N ALA A 420 4.28 -5.36 1.87
CA ALA A 420 3.21 -6.36 1.86
C ALA A 420 3.72 -7.81 1.75
N GLY A 421 5.04 -8.03 1.73
CA GLY A 421 5.67 -9.34 1.81
C GLY A 421 6.26 -9.89 0.51
N ASN A 422 6.02 -9.25 -0.64
CA ASN A 422 6.53 -9.71 -1.93
C ASN A 422 8.07 -9.72 -1.97
N LYS A 423 8.62 -10.79 -2.56
CA LYS A 423 10.07 -11.04 -2.65
C LYS A 423 10.62 -10.89 -4.07
N ALA A 424 9.75 -10.68 -5.06
CA ALA A 424 10.08 -10.25 -6.41
C ALA A 424 9.00 -9.30 -6.94
N LEU A 425 9.41 -8.40 -7.85
CA LEU A 425 8.51 -7.52 -8.57
C LEU A 425 8.64 -7.79 -10.07
N LEU A 426 7.57 -7.57 -10.82
CA LEU A 426 7.56 -7.60 -12.27
C LEU A 426 6.98 -6.29 -12.78
N THR A 427 7.62 -5.71 -13.79
CA THR A 427 7.07 -4.55 -14.50
C THR A 427 5.91 -4.98 -15.38
N GLY A 428 4.89 -4.14 -15.45
CA GLY A 428 3.81 -4.24 -16.43
C GLY A 428 3.33 -2.84 -16.77
N GLU A 429 2.77 -2.71 -17.97
CA GLU A 429 2.27 -1.46 -18.49
C GLU A 429 0.95 -1.67 -19.24
N MET A 430 0.22 -0.59 -19.42
CA MET A 430 -0.91 -0.53 -20.32
C MET A 430 -1.11 0.92 -20.79
N GLY A 431 -1.04 1.15 -22.09
CA GLY A 431 -1.31 2.47 -22.63
C GLY A 431 -1.46 2.46 -24.15
N ILE A 432 -2.59 2.94 -24.66
CA ILE A 432 -2.70 3.10 -26.11
C ILE A 432 -1.69 4.15 -26.59
N ALA A 433 -0.98 3.79 -27.66
CA ALA A 433 0.12 4.55 -28.30
C ALA A 433 1.47 4.59 -27.54
N ASN A 434 1.61 3.94 -26.37
CA ASN A 434 2.83 3.95 -25.56
C ASN A 434 4.09 3.47 -26.28
N THR A 435 4.01 2.47 -27.15
CA THR A 435 5.16 1.97 -27.95
C THR A 435 5.76 3.02 -28.90
N THR A 436 5.06 4.13 -29.15
CA THR A 436 5.62 5.29 -29.87
C THR A 436 6.56 6.07 -28.96
N ALA A 437 6.15 6.31 -27.71
CA ALA A 437 7.00 6.91 -26.69
C ALA A 437 8.20 5.99 -26.37
N SER A 438 8.00 4.67 -26.26
CA SER A 438 9.10 3.72 -26.04
C SER A 438 10.14 3.78 -27.17
N ALA A 439 9.70 3.84 -28.44
CA ALA A 439 10.62 3.98 -29.57
C ALA A 439 11.41 5.30 -29.53
N ALA A 440 10.78 6.41 -29.13
CA ALA A 440 11.47 7.67 -28.93
C ALA A 440 12.52 7.57 -27.81
N LEU A 441 12.16 7.01 -26.65
CA LEU A 441 13.08 6.79 -25.53
C LEU A 441 14.28 5.91 -25.93
N ILE A 442 14.03 4.81 -26.64
CA ILE A 442 15.09 3.91 -27.12
C ILE A 442 16.01 4.65 -28.10
N SER A 443 15.46 5.42 -29.05
CA SER A 443 16.27 6.21 -30.00
C SER A 443 17.19 7.20 -29.27
N VAL A 444 16.69 7.90 -28.24
CA VAL A 444 17.49 8.84 -27.44
C VAL A 444 18.67 8.16 -26.75
N TYR A 445 18.43 7.04 -26.05
CA TYR A 445 19.47 6.39 -25.25
C TYR A 445 20.43 5.52 -26.05
N THR A 446 20.03 5.03 -27.23
CA THR A 446 20.87 4.20 -28.09
C THR A 446 21.55 4.96 -29.22
N GLY A 447 21.02 6.14 -29.59
CA GLY A 447 21.41 6.87 -30.79
C GLY A 447 20.97 6.22 -32.10
N ALA A 448 20.14 5.17 -32.05
CA ALA A 448 19.63 4.50 -33.24
C ALA A 448 18.57 5.35 -33.96
N ASP A 449 18.51 5.22 -35.29
CA ASP A 449 17.52 5.94 -36.10
C ASP A 449 16.09 5.48 -35.73
N PRO A 450 15.11 6.40 -35.67
CA PRO A 450 13.72 6.06 -35.43
C PRO A 450 13.18 4.89 -36.27
N ALA A 451 13.65 4.70 -37.50
CA ALA A 451 13.23 3.60 -38.37
C ALA A 451 13.70 2.22 -37.89
N GLU A 452 14.79 2.14 -37.12
CA GLU A 452 15.31 0.87 -36.59
C GLU A 452 14.60 0.44 -35.30
N VAL A 453 14.15 1.41 -34.51
CA VAL A 453 13.57 1.16 -33.17
C VAL A 453 12.05 1.25 -33.15
N THR A 454 11.44 1.79 -34.20
CA THR A 454 9.97 1.84 -34.31
C THR A 454 9.43 0.52 -34.83
N GLY A 455 8.82 -0.26 -33.92
CA GLY A 455 8.14 -1.51 -34.25
C GLY A 455 6.65 -1.34 -34.57
N ARG A 456 6.06 -2.42 -35.12
CA ARG A 456 4.62 -2.48 -35.46
C ARG A 456 3.68 -2.49 -34.26
N GLY A 457 4.18 -2.62 -33.03
CA GLY A 457 3.37 -2.68 -31.81
C GLY A 457 2.26 -3.73 -31.94
N THR A 458 1.00 -3.28 -31.81
CA THR A 458 -0.22 -4.11 -31.92
C THR A 458 -0.58 -4.53 -33.36
N GLY A 459 0.41 -4.79 -34.23
CA GLY A 459 0.20 -5.30 -35.58
C GLY A 459 -0.21 -4.27 -36.65
N ILE A 460 0.29 -3.03 -36.56
CA ILE A 460 -0.05 -1.96 -37.53
C ILE A 460 0.47 -2.25 -38.96
N ASN A 461 -0.20 -1.66 -39.97
CA ASN A 461 0.19 -1.75 -41.38
C ASN A 461 1.40 -0.84 -41.73
N ASP A 462 1.92 -0.95 -42.96
CA ASP A 462 3.12 -0.22 -43.39
C ASP A 462 2.95 1.30 -43.39
N GLU A 463 1.77 1.77 -43.78
CA GLU A 463 1.45 3.21 -43.78
C GLU A 463 1.48 3.78 -42.35
N THR A 464 0.87 3.07 -41.40
CA THR A 464 0.85 3.48 -39.99
C THR A 464 2.26 3.38 -39.38
N LEU A 465 3.06 2.39 -39.78
CA LEU A 465 4.45 2.26 -39.34
C LEU A 465 5.31 3.44 -39.83
N ALA A 466 5.16 3.83 -41.11
CA ALA A 466 5.84 4.98 -41.67
C ALA A 466 5.44 6.28 -40.94
N ARG A 467 4.14 6.46 -40.70
CA ARG A 467 3.62 7.60 -39.91
C ARG A 467 4.17 7.61 -38.48
N LYS A 468 4.19 6.48 -37.80
CA LYS A 468 4.72 6.33 -36.44
C LYS A 468 6.21 6.68 -36.39
N THR A 469 6.98 6.23 -37.37
CA THR A 469 8.41 6.55 -37.49
C THR A 469 8.64 8.05 -37.69
N ASP A 470 7.85 8.68 -38.55
CA ASP A 470 7.88 10.14 -38.75
C ASP A 470 7.52 10.91 -37.47
N VAL A 471 6.47 10.48 -36.77
CA VAL A 471 6.06 11.05 -35.47
C VAL A 471 7.19 11.00 -34.45
N VAL A 472 7.89 9.87 -34.32
CA VAL A 472 9.06 9.74 -33.43
C VAL A 472 10.14 10.72 -33.84
N ARG A 473 10.50 10.77 -35.14
CA ARG A 473 11.53 11.69 -35.65
C ARG A 473 11.18 13.15 -35.36
N ARG A 474 9.94 13.57 -35.64
CA ARG A 474 9.46 14.93 -35.36
C ARG A 474 9.54 15.30 -33.88
N ALA A 475 9.17 14.38 -32.99
CA ALA A 475 9.26 14.62 -31.55
C ALA A 475 10.73 14.80 -31.09
N LEU A 476 11.65 13.97 -31.60
CA LEU A 476 13.08 14.09 -31.29
C LEU A 476 13.71 15.36 -31.86
N ASP A 477 13.35 15.74 -33.08
CA ASP A 477 13.82 16.97 -33.73
C ASP A 477 13.34 18.22 -32.99
N LEU A 478 12.10 18.20 -32.47
CA LEU A 478 11.52 19.30 -31.70
C LEU A 478 12.21 19.46 -30.34
N HIS A 479 12.39 18.37 -29.60
CA HIS A 479 12.81 18.44 -28.19
C HIS A 479 14.31 18.39 -28.00
N GLN A 480 15.06 17.79 -28.95
CA GLN A 480 16.51 17.58 -28.85
C GLN A 480 16.92 17.06 -27.45
N PRO A 481 16.28 15.99 -26.93
CA PRO A 481 16.41 15.62 -25.53
C PRO A 481 17.83 15.12 -25.22
N ASP A 482 18.40 15.57 -24.10
CA ASP A 482 19.74 15.19 -23.66
C ASP A 482 19.70 13.85 -22.90
N PRO A 483 20.36 12.77 -23.38
CA PRO A 483 20.39 11.49 -22.69
C PRO A 483 21.08 11.53 -21.32
N SER A 484 21.84 12.58 -21.00
CA SER A 484 22.41 12.79 -19.66
C SER A 484 21.41 13.34 -18.64
N ASP A 485 20.24 13.81 -19.10
CA ASP A 485 19.14 14.32 -18.28
C ASP A 485 17.89 13.42 -18.38
N PRO A 486 17.85 12.29 -17.65
CA PRO A 486 16.79 11.30 -17.80
C PRO A 486 15.39 11.82 -17.43
N LEU A 487 15.30 12.78 -16.50
CA LEU A 487 14.04 13.44 -16.16
C LEU A 487 13.56 14.34 -17.31
N GLY A 488 14.48 15.04 -17.97
CA GLY A 488 14.17 15.85 -19.16
C GLY A 488 13.70 15.01 -20.32
N VAL A 489 14.36 13.87 -20.57
CA VAL A 489 13.97 12.90 -21.61
C VAL A 489 12.55 12.37 -21.36
N LEU A 490 12.25 11.91 -20.14
CA LEU A 490 10.91 11.43 -19.77
C LEU A 490 9.85 12.53 -19.92
N ALA A 491 10.16 13.76 -19.49
CA ALA A 491 9.24 14.89 -19.60
C ALA A 491 8.92 15.23 -21.07
N ALA A 492 9.93 15.16 -21.94
CA ALA A 492 9.77 15.49 -23.36
C ALA A 492 8.96 14.45 -24.14
N VAL A 493 9.35 13.17 -24.06
CA VAL A 493 8.86 12.11 -24.97
C VAL A 493 8.35 10.84 -24.28
N GLY A 494 8.31 10.81 -22.94
CA GLY A 494 7.88 9.64 -22.17
C GLY A 494 6.36 9.55 -21.91
N GLY A 495 5.97 8.49 -21.19
CA GLY A 495 4.63 8.29 -20.62
C GLY A 495 4.63 8.31 -19.10
N PHE A 496 3.50 8.59 -18.47
CA PHE A 496 3.38 8.52 -17.01
C PHE A 496 3.67 7.11 -16.49
N GLU A 497 3.25 6.08 -17.23
CA GLU A 497 3.54 4.68 -16.94
C GLU A 497 5.01 4.33 -17.14
N HIS A 498 5.70 4.92 -18.13
CA HIS A 498 7.14 4.76 -18.28
C HIS A 498 7.89 5.34 -17.07
N ALA A 499 7.54 6.57 -16.66
CA ALA A 499 8.11 7.21 -15.48
C ALA A 499 7.84 6.41 -14.20
N ALA A 500 6.63 5.87 -14.04
CA ALA A 500 6.30 5.00 -12.91
C ALA A 500 7.05 3.66 -12.93
N MET A 501 7.28 3.05 -14.10
CA MET A 501 8.13 1.85 -14.20
C MET A 501 9.58 2.14 -13.79
N VAL A 502 10.15 3.29 -14.16
CA VAL A 502 11.46 3.74 -13.66
C VAL A 502 11.45 3.80 -12.14
N GLY A 503 10.40 4.36 -11.55
CA GLY A 503 10.20 4.39 -10.10
C GLY A 503 10.16 3.00 -9.46
N LEU A 504 9.43 2.05 -10.07
CA LEU A 504 9.36 0.67 -9.58
C LEU A 504 10.76 0.02 -9.57
N LEU A 505 11.54 0.23 -10.62
CA LEU A 505 12.90 -0.30 -10.76
C LEU A 505 13.84 0.29 -9.70
N LEU A 506 13.83 1.61 -9.52
CA LEU A 506 14.61 2.30 -8.49
C LEU A 506 14.20 1.85 -7.08
N GLY A 507 12.90 1.77 -6.82
CA GLY A 507 12.35 1.28 -5.56
C GLY A 507 12.78 -0.15 -5.27
N GLY A 508 12.62 -1.07 -6.23
CA GLY A 508 13.08 -2.46 -6.11
C GLY A 508 14.58 -2.58 -5.85
N ALA A 509 15.40 -1.82 -6.58
CA ALA A 509 16.85 -1.79 -6.40
C ALA A 509 17.26 -1.28 -5.01
N SER A 510 16.64 -0.19 -4.52
CA SER A 510 16.90 0.37 -3.19
C SER A 510 16.57 -0.62 -2.06
N LEU A 511 15.55 -1.46 -2.28
CA LEU A 511 15.08 -2.49 -1.34
C LEU A 511 15.78 -3.84 -1.51
N ARG A 512 16.70 -3.96 -2.48
CA ARG A 512 17.39 -5.22 -2.87
C ARG A 512 16.42 -6.33 -3.29
N THR A 513 15.29 -5.95 -3.86
CA THR A 513 14.28 -6.88 -4.38
C THR A 513 14.51 -7.06 -5.89
N PRO A 514 14.60 -8.30 -6.41
CA PRO A 514 14.71 -8.52 -7.85
C PRO A 514 13.47 -7.98 -8.57
N VAL A 515 13.70 -7.23 -9.64
CA VAL A 515 12.65 -6.76 -10.55
C VAL A 515 12.87 -7.41 -11.92
N ILE A 516 11.84 -8.06 -12.45
CA ILE A 516 11.85 -8.71 -13.76
C ILE A 516 11.22 -7.75 -14.77
N LEU A 517 11.97 -7.43 -15.82
CA LEU A 517 11.48 -6.63 -16.94
C LEU A 517 10.57 -7.47 -17.83
N ASP A 518 9.58 -6.83 -18.43
CA ASP A 518 8.66 -7.45 -19.40
C ASP A 518 9.15 -7.23 -20.84
N GLY A 519 8.39 -6.45 -21.64
CA GLY A 519 8.68 -6.19 -23.04
C GLY A 519 9.39 -4.86 -23.30
N VAL A 520 9.33 -4.41 -24.56
CA VAL A 520 10.06 -3.23 -25.09
C VAL A 520 9.79 -1.92 -24.33
N SER A 521 8.61 -1.77 -23.73
CA SER A 521 8.25 -0.56 -22.99
C SER A 521 8.87 -0.46 -21.59
N ALA A 522 9.34 -1.58 -21.02
CA ALA A 522 9.98 -1.69 -19.71
C ALA A 522 11.51 -1.72 -19.85
#